data_AF-A0A2T5P642-F1
#
_entry.id   AF-A0A2T5P642-F1
#
_cell.length_a   1.000
_cell.length_b   1.000
_cell.length_c   1.000
_cell.angle_alpha   90.00
_cell.angle_beta   90.00
_cell.angle_gamma   90.00
#
_symmetry.space_group_name_H-M   'P 1'
#
loop_
_entity.id
_entity.type
_entity.pdbx_description
1 polymer ?
#
loop_
_entity_poly.entity_id
_entity_poly.type
_entity_poly.pdbx_seq_one_letter_code
_entity_poly.pdbx_strand_id
1 'polypeptide(L)'
;MQNLIYRWLLLVGFGHILLGLVLALFGALPPMEPYFQELYASTGEATPSLAQQALIKNLVQLFGPTVASWALFYCLLLALYRRHGDAWIKTGLYLGLLLWWGPDCWVSAQAGLYSHLYLNTAVASAIVIPLALLKPQIGTQPTDA
;
A
#
# COMPACT_ATOMS: atom_id res chain seq x y z
N MET A 1 9.22 -20.20 -11.27
CA MET A 1 8.74 -18.80 -11.45
C MET A 1 7.57 -18.43 -10.53
N GLN A 2 6.50 -19.22 -10.43
CA GLN A 2 5.33 -18.89 -9.59
C GLN A 2 5.67 -18.62 -8.11
N ASN A 3 6.58 -19.39 -7.51
CA ASN A 3 7.05 -19.14 -6.14
C ASN A 3 7.80 -17.81 -5.99
N LEU A 4 8.52 -17.35 -7.02
CA LEU A 4 9.20 -16.05 -7.00
C LEU A 4 8.18 -14.91 -7.08
N ILE A 5 7.19 -15.03 -7.97
CA ILE A 5 6.07 -14.07 -8.08
C ILE A 5 5.32 -13.96 -6.75
N TYR A 6 5.00 -15.10 -6.14
CA TYR A 6 4.34 -15.13 -4.84
C TYR A 6 5.18 -14.49 -3.73
N ARG A 7 6.48 -14.82 -3.65
CA ARG A 7 7.40 -14.21 -2.68
C ARG A 7 7.58 -12.71 -2.91
N TRP A 8 7.60 -12.26 -4.15
CA TRP A 8 7.63 -10.83 -4.50
C TRP A 8 6.39 -10.10 -3.99
N LEU A 9 5.20 -10.64 -4.28
CA LEU A 9 3.94 -10.06 -3.79
C LEU A 9 3.89 -10.01 -2.26
N LEU A 10 4.32 -11.08 -1.58
CA LEU A 10 4.47 -11.07 -0.12
C LEU A 10 5.50 -10.06 0.37
N LEU A 11 6.64 -9.91 -0.32
CA LEU A 11 7.66 -8.91 0.02
C LEU A 11 7.07 -7.50 -0.05
N VAL A 12 6.32 -7.19 -1.10
CA VAL A 12 5.61 -5.90 -1.23
C VAL A 12 4.63 -5.73 -0.06
N GLY A 13 3.83 -6.74 0.26
CA GLY A 13 2.90 -6.70 1.39
C GLY A 13 3.59 -6.49 2.74
N PHE A 14 4.61 -7.29 3.07
CA PHE A 14 5.39 -7.13 4.30
C PHE A 14 6.11 -5.78 4.37
N GLY A 15 6.63 -5.29 3.24
CA GLY A 15 7.19 -3.95 3.14
C GLY A 15 6.18 -2.87 3.55
N HIS A 16 4.91 -2.99 3.13
CA HIS A 16 3.85 -2.06 3.51
C HIS A 16 3.40 -2.22 4.96
N ILE A 17 3.43 -3.44 5.53
CA ILE A 17 3.23 -3.64 6.97
C ILE A 17 4.28 -2.85 7.75
N LEU A 18 5.56 -3.03 7.41
CA LEU A 18 6.65 -2.34 8.07
C LEU A 18 6.58 -0.83 7.85
N LEU A 19 6.30 -0.38 6.63
CA LEU A 19 6.12 1.04 6.32
C LEU A 19 4.99 1.66 7.16
N GLY A 20 3.83 1.00 7.25
CA GLY A 20 2.71 1.48 8.05
C GLY A 20 3.04 1.58 9.54
N LEU A 21 3.75 0.59 10.09
CA LEU A 21 4.23 0.65 11.48
C LEU A 21 5.25 1.77 11.69
N VAL A 22 6.16 1.98 10.73
CA VAL A 22 7.14 3.08 10.78
C VAL A 22 6.45 4.43 10.73
N LEU A 23 5.45 4.61 9.85
CA LEU A 23 4.66 5.84 9.80
C LEU A 23 3.92 6.08 11.13
N ALA A 24 3.31 5.04 11.71
CA ALA A 24 2.60 5.17 12.97
C ALA A 24 3.51 5.63 14.12
N LEU A 25 4.66 4.99 14.28
CA LEU A 25 5.52 5.16 15.45
C LEU A 25 6.56 6.28 15.27
N PHE A 26 7.02 6.50 14.04
CA PHE A 26 8.15 7.36 13.73
C PHE A 26 7.82 8.42 12.67
N GLY A 27 6.59 8.46 12.18
CA GLY A 27 6.19 9.34 11.08
C GLY A 27 6.34 10.83 11.36
N ALA A 28 6.47 11.27 12.63
CA ALA A 28 6.67 12.67 13.01
C ALA A 28 8.13 13.02 13.39
N LEU A 29 9.09 12.09 13.21
CA LEU A 29 10.50 12.33 13.54
C LEU A 29 11.22 13.21 12.50
N PRO A 30 12.34 13.86 12.87
CA PRO A 30 13.09 14.77 12.00
C PRO A 30 13.45 14.24 10.59
N PRO A 31 13.75 12.94 10.38
CA PRO A 31 14.01 12.41 9.03
C PRO A 31 12.84 12.54 8.05
N MET A 32 11.60 12.67 8.56
CA MET A 32 10.40 12.86 7.74
C MET A 32 10.13 14.34 7.42
N GLU A 33 10.92 15.27 7.95
CA GLU A 33 10.68 16.71 7.78
C GLU A 33 10.63 17.14 6.30
N PRO A 34 11.49 16.66 5.37
CA PRO A 34 11.37 17.02 3.96
C PRO A 34 10.02 16.67 3.34
N TYR A 35 9.45 15.52 3.72
CA TYR A 35 8.11 15.11 3.28
C TYR A 35 7.03 16.04 3.84
N PHE A 36 7.13 16.44 5.11
CA PHE A 36 6.19 17.40 5.68
C PHE A 36 6.30 18.79 5.07
N GLN A 37 7.50 19.25 4.68
CA GLN A 37 7.65 20.52 3.99
C GLN A 37 6.91 20.53 2.64
N GLU A 38 6.91 19.42 1.90
CA GLU A 38 6.09 19.27 0.69
C GLU A 38 4.58 19.31 1.01
N LEU A 39 4.13 18.61 2.06
CA LEU A 39 2.75 18.65 2.51
C LEU A 39 2.32 20.05 2.98
N TYR A 40 3.19 20.78 3.66
CA TYR A 40 2.93 22.16 4.08
C TYR A 40 2.83 23.10 2.89
N ALA A 41 3.70 22.95 1.89
CA ALA A 41 3.60 23.72 0.65
C ALA A 41 2.27 23.49 -0.08
N SER A 42 1.69 22.29 0.02
CA SER A 42 0.40 21.96 -0.61
C SER A 42 -0.81 22.66 0.02
N THR A 43 -0.68 23.24 1.22
CA THR A 43 -1.80 23.97 1.85
C THR A 43 -2.02 25.35 1.26
N GLY A 44 -1.09 25.85 0.43
CA GLY A 44 -1.13 27.21 -0.12
C GLY A 44 -0.77 28.31 0.88
N GLU A 45 -0.41 27.95 2.12
CA GLU A 45 0.06 28.90 3.13
C GLU A 45 1.59 28.94 3.16
N ALA A 46 2.18 30.15 3.21
CA ALA A 46 3.64 30.31 3.25
C ALA A 46 4.29 29.68 4.50
N THR A 47 3.54 29.61 5.61
CA THR A 47 3.94 28.90 6.83
C THR A 47 2.69 28.50 7.61
N PRO A 48 2.27 27.22 7.60
CA PRO A 48 1.13 26.78 8.36
C PRO A 48 1.32 27.00 9.87
N SER A 49 0.24 27.28 10.59
CA SER A 49 0.26 27.38 12.05
C SER A 49 0.77 26.08 12.69
N LEU A 50 1.34 26.18 13.90
CA LEU A 50 1.81 25.00 14.65
C LEU A 50 0.70 23.96 14.85
N ALA A 51 -0.56 24.41 15.00
CA ALA A 51 -1.72 23.53 15.12
C ALA A 51 -1.99 22.77 13.80
N GLN A 52 -1.93 23.44 12.65
CA GLN A 52 -2.05 22.78 11.34
C GLN A 52 -0.91 21.81 11.09
N GLN A 53 0.33 22.19 11.42
CA GLN A 53 1.49 21.31 11.28
C GLN A 53 1.34 20.04 12.12
N ALA A 54 0.93 20.17 13.38
CA ALA A 54 0.67 19.05 14.27
C ALA A 54 -0.47 18.16 13.75
N LEU A 55 -1.55 18.76 13.24
CA LEU A 55 -2.66 18.02 12.65
C LEU A 55 -2.21 17.19 11.44
N ILE A 56 -1.45 17.78 10.51
CA ILE A 56 -0.92 17.07 9.33
C ILE A 56 -0.01 15.92 9.74
N LYS A 57 0.91 16.14 10.70
CA LYS A 57 1.78 15.09 11.26
C LYS A 57 0.96 13.95 11.86
N ASN A 58 -0.05 14.28 12.68
CA ASN A 58 -0.94 13.29 13.28
C ASN A 58 -1.73 12.49 12.25
N LEU A 59 -2.24 13.13 11.20
CA LEU A 59 -2.95 12.45 10.12
C LEU A 59 -2.05 11.44 9.40
N VAL A 60 -0.81 11.83 9.05
CA VAL A 60 0.17 10.92 8.45
C VAL A 60 0.46 9.71 9.34
N GLN A 61 0.65 9.93 10.65
CA GLN A 61 0.85 8.83 11.60
C GLN A 61 -0.39 7.92 11.70
N LEU A 62 -1.58 8.50 11.69
CA LEU A 62 -2.85 7.77 11.74
C LEU A 62 -3.09 6.89 10.50
N PHE A 63 -2.57 7.29 9.33
CA PHE A 63 -2.59 6.44 8.15
C PHE A 63 -1.70 5.19 8.29
N GLY A 64 -0.66 5.25 9.12
CA GLY A 64 0.27 4.15 9.34
C GLY A 64 -0.40 2.81 9.70
N PRO A 65 -1.22 2.73 10.77
CA PRO A 65 -1.96 1.52 11.11
C PRO A 65 -2.95 1.07 10.04
N THR A 66 -3.55 2.00 9.29
CA THR A 66 -4.43 1.68 8.16
C THR A 66 -3.64 0.99 7.04
N VAL A 67 -2.48 1.51 6.65
CA VAL A 67 -1.60 0.89 5.65
C VAL A 67 -1.14 -0.49 6.12
N ALA A 68 -0.72 -0.61 7.38
CA ALA A 68 -0.24 -1.88 7.92
C ALA A 68 -1.33 -2.95 7.97
N SER A 69 -2.54 -2.61 8.40
CA SER A 69 -3.66 -3.55 8.47
C SER A 69 -4.13 -3.98 7.06
N TRP A 70 -4.20 -3.05 6.11
CA TRP A 70 -4.51 -3.37 4.71
C TRP A 70 -3.50 -4.34 4.10
N ALA A 71 -2.20 -4.08 4.34
CA ALA A 71 -1.12 -4.92 3.84
C ALA A 71 -1.12 -6.32 4.48
N LEU A 72 -1.51 -6.44 5.75
CA LEU A 72 -1.73 -7.72 6.41
C LEU A 72 -2.87 -8.50 5.73
N PHE A 73 -4.03 -7.88 5.53
CA PHE A 73 -5.16 -8.54 4.86
C PHE A 73 -4.82 -8.93 3.42
N TYR A 74 -4.09 -8.08 2.70
CA TYR A 74 -3.52 -8.38 1.39
C TYR A 74 -2.66 -9.65 1.41
N CYS A 75 -1.72 -9.78 2.36
CA CYS A 75 -0.88 -10.97 2.49
C CYS A 75 -1.69 -12.23 2.76
N LEU A 76 -2.70 -12.15 3.63
CA LEU A 76 -3.59 -13.26 3.96
C LEU A 76 -4.42 -13.69 2.74
N LEU A 77 -5.03 -12.74 2.03
CA LEU A 77 -5.80 -13.00 0.81
C LEU A 77 -4.92 -13.59 -0.30
N LEU A 78 -3.68 -13.13 -0.46
CA LEU A 78 -2.72 -13.75 -1.38
C LEU A 78 -2.43 -15.20 -1.03
N ALA A 79 -2.23 -15.50 0.26
CA ALA A 79 -2.00 -16.86 0.72
C ALA A 79 -3.23 -17.76 0.47
N LEU A 80 -4.43 -17.24 0.72
CA LEU A 80 -5.69 -17.94 0.44
C LEU A 80 -5.89 -18.16 -1.06
N TYR A 81 -5.68 -17.14 -1.90
CA TYR A 81 -5.72 -17.28 -3.35
C TYR A 81 -4.72 -18.32 -3.84
N ARG A 82 -3.48 -18.30 -3.32
CA ARG A 82 -2.46 -19.26 -3.72
C ARG A 82 -2.86 -20.69 -3.39
N ARG A 83 -3.58 -20.93 -2.30
CA ARG A 83 -4.04 -22.27 -1.87
C ARG A 83 -5.30 -22.73 -2.59
N HIS A 84 -6.32 -21.88 -2.67
CA HIS A 84 -7.66 -22.26 -3.11
C HIS A 84 -7.97 -21.85 -4.55
N GLY A 85 -7.27 -20.85 -5.08
CA GLY A 85 -7.45 -20.33 -6.44
C GLY A 85 -8.81 -19.73 -6.76
N ASP A 86 -9.58 -19.36 -5.74
CA ASP A 86 -10.85 -18.67 -5.92
C ASP A 86 -10.63 -17.33 -6.66
N ALA A 87 -11.29 -17.20 -7.81
CA ALA A 87 -11.22 -16.02 -8.65
C ALA A 87 -11.74 -14.76 -7.94
N TRP A 88 -12.70 -14.90 -7.01
CA TRP A 88 -13.23 -13.78 -6.23
C TRP A 88 -12.17 -13.12 -5.36
N ILE A 89 -11.22 -13.88 -4.81
CA ILE A 89 -10.12 -13.32 -4.02
C ILE A 89 -9.24 -12.45 -4.93
N LYS A 90 -8.89 -12.94 -6.12
CA LYS A 90 -8.06 -12.20 -7.08
C LYS A 90 -8.76 -10.94 -7.59
N THR A 91 -10.05 -11.05 -7.92
CA THR A 91 -10.89 -9.90 -8.30
C THR A 91 -10.98 -8.89 -7.16
N GLY A 92 -11.19 -9.34 -5.93
CA GLY A 92 -11.23 -8.49 -4.74
C GLY A 92 -9.91 -7.74 -4.52
N LEU A 93 -8.77 -8.39 -4.72
CA LEU A 93 -7.46 -7.74 -4.66
C LEU A 93 -7.30 -6.63 -5.72
N TYR A 94 -7.78 -6.84 -6.94
CA TYR A 94 -7.76 -5.79 -7.98
C TYR A 94 -8.70 -4.63 -7.65
N LEU A 95 -9.94 -4.93 -7.27
CA LEU A 95 -10.91 -3.90 -6.92
C LEU A 95 -10.43 -3.08 -5.72
N GLY A 96 -9.89 -3.75 -4.70
CA GLY A 96 -9.28 -3.10 -3.56
C GLY A 96 -8.12 -2.17 -3.95
N LEU A 97 -7.23 -2.64 -4.83
CA LEU A 97 -6.13 -1.82 -5.32
C LEU A 97 -6.62 -0.61 -6.14
N LEU A 98 -7.65 -0.77 -6.97
CA LEU A 98 -8.25 0.34 -7.73
C LEU A 98 -8.92 1.37 -6.82
N LEU A 99 -9.65 0.90 -5.80
CA LEU A 99 -10.31 1.75 -4.81
C LEU A 99 -9.31 2.52 -3.94
N TRP A 100 -8.10 2.00 -3.74
CA TRP A 100 -7.03 2.74 -3.11
C TRP A 100 -6.34 3.68 -4.11
N TRP A 101 -5.73 3.12 -5.16
CA TRP A 101 -4.87 3.87 -6.09
C TRP A 101 -5.61 5.02 -6.77
N GLY A 102 -6.85 4.81 -7.22
CA GLY A 102 -7.62 5.81 -7.96
C GLY A 102 -7.93 7.06 -7.12
N PRO A 103 -8.70 6.94 -6.03
CA PRO A 103 -9.00 8.06 -5.14
C PRO A 103 -7.76 8.71 -4.52
N ASP A 104 -6.76 7.91 -4.11
CA ASP A 104 -5.55 8.43 -3.48
C ASP A 104 -4.72 9.30 -4.45
N CYS A 105 -4.54 8.83 -5.69
CA CYS A 105 -3.91 9.63 -6.75
C CYS A 105 -4.75 10.85 -7.13
N TRP A 106 -6.08 10.72 -7.21
CA TRP A 106 -6.97 11.82 -7.55
C TRP A 106 -6.91 12.95 -6.51
N VAL A 107 -7.00 12.61 -5.22
CA VAL A 107 -6.90 13.58 -4.12
C VAL A 107 -5.52 14.23 -4.10
N SER A 108 -4.45 13.44 -4.24
CA SER A 108 -3.08 13.96 -4.26
C SER A 108 -2.82 14.91 -5.43
N ALA A 109 -3.36 14.60 -6.61
CA ALA A 109 -3.22 15.45 -7.80
C ALA A 109 -3.90 16.81 -7.62
N GLN A 110 -5.10 16.83 -7.00
CA GLN A 110 -5.79 18.08 -6.69
C GLN A 110 -5.02 18.95 -5.68
N ALA A 111 -4.22 18.34 -4.81
CA ALA A 111 -3.34 19.02 -3.88
C ALA A 111 -1.95 19.37 -4.46
N GLY A 112 -1.69 19.07 -5.75
CA GLY A 112 -0.38 19.29 -6.38
C GLY A 112 0.74 18.34 -5.93
N LEU A 113 0.40 17.27 -5.20
CA LEU A 113 1.33 16.28 -4.65
C LEU A 113 1.64 15.18 -5.68
N TYR A 114 2.29 15.55 -6.79
CA TYR A 114 2.59 14.62 -7.89
C TYR A 114 3.57 13.50 -7.51
N SER A 115 4.40 13.71 -6.50
CA SER A 115 5.27 12.67 -5.92
C SER A 115 4.47 11.43 -5.50
N HIS A 116 3.28 11.64 -4.92
CA HIS A 116 2.38 10.55 -4.52
C HIS A 116 1.90 9.75 -5.72
N LEU A 117 1.57 10.41 -6.85
CA LEU A 117 1.11 9.73 -8.05
C LEU A 117 2.17 8.76 -8.59
N TYR A 118 3.42 9.21 -8.65
CA TYR A 118 4.52 8.36 -9.11
C TYR A 118 4.75 7.17 -8.17
N LEU A 119 4.81 7.40 -6.86
CA LEU A 119 5.00 6.34 -5.87
C LEU A 119 3.84 5.34 -5.88
N ASN A 120 2.61 5.82 -5.85
CA ASN A 120 1.41 4.98 -5.85
C ASN A 120 1.31 4.15 -7.13
N THR A 121 1.64 4.73 -8.28
CA THR A 121 1.60 4.03 -9.57
C THR A 121 2.70 2.97 -9.66
N ALA A 122 3.90 3.25 -9.11
CA ALA A 122 4.97 2.27 -9.01
C ALA A 122 4.57 1.08 -8.12
N VAL A 123 3.99 1.34 -6.95
CA VAL A 123 3.48 0.30 -6.04
C VAL A 123 2.35 -0.49 -6.68
N ALA A 124 1.35 0.19 -7.27
CA ALA A 124 0.24 -0.47 -7.95
C ALA A 124 0.74 -1.37 -9.08
N SER A 125 1.70 -0.91 -9.89
CA SER A 125 2.31 -1.71 -10.96
C SER A 125 3.09 -2.91 -10.41
N ALA A 126 3.83 -2.71 -9.31
CA ALA A 126 4.56 -3.77 -8.60
C ALA A 126 3.64 -4.83 -7.99
N ILE A 127 2.34 -4.56 -7.89
CA ILE A 127 1.31 -5.51 -7.45
C ILE A 127 0.55 -6.10 -8.65
N VAL A 128 -0.04 -5.27 -9.51
CA VAL A 128 -0.93 -5.70 -10.61
C VAL A 128 -0.23 -6.66 -11.56
N ILE A 129 0.97 -6.32 -12.01
CA ILE A 129 1.69 -7.11 -13.01
C ILE A 129 1.98 -8.53 -12.47
N PRO A 130 2.64 -8.70 -11.30
CA PRO A 130 2.86 -10.02 -10.75
C PRO A 130 1.58 -10.73 -10.33
N LEU A 131 0.56 -10.00 -9.82
CA LEU A 131 -0.72 -10.61 -9.47
C LEU A 131 -1.41 -11.20 -10.71
N ALA A 132 -1.37 -10.53 -11.86
CA ALA A 132 -1.91 -11.05 -13.11
C ALA A 132 -1.27 -12.38 -13.50
N LEU A 133 0.05 -12.48 -13.33
CA LEU A 133 0.85 -13.66 -13.66
C LEU A 133 0.78 -14.77 -12.60
N LEU A 134 0.35 -14.45 -11.37
CA LEU A 134 0.21 -15.42 -10.29
C LEU A 134 -0.95 -16.36 -10.59
N LYS A 135 -0.64 -17.66 -10.61
CA LYS A 135 -1.59 -18.76 -10.70
C LYS A 135 -1.83 -19.34 -9.31
N PRO A 136 -2.90 -20.10 -9.06
CA PRO A 136 -3.04 -20.82 -7.81
C PRO A 136 -2.16 -22.09 -7.80
N GLN A 137 -2.00 -22.70 -6.63
CA GLN A 137 -1.31 -23.96 -6.40
C GLN A 137 -2.32 -25.07 -6.08
N ILE A 138 -3.37 -25.17 -6.90
CA ILE A 138 -4.34 -26.25 -6.80
C ILE A 138 -3.68 -27.50 -7.43
N GLY A 139 -3.24 -28.44 -6.60
CA GLY A 139 -2.76 -29.76 -7.05
C GLY A 139 -1.26 -30.01 -6.89
N THR A 140 -0.87 -30.44 -5.68
CA THR A 140 0.01 -31.61 -5.43
C THR A 140 -0.46 -32.25 -4.13
N GLN A 141 -1.73 -32.62 -4.05
CA GLN A 141 -2.13 -33.65 -3.10
C GLN A 141 -1.94 -34.98 -3.86
N PRO A 142 -1.23 -35.96 -3.31
CA PRO A 142 -1.31 -37.32 -3.85
C PRO A 142 -2.79 -37.68 -3.84
N THR A 143 -3.32 -38.07 -4.99
CA THR A 143 -4.52 -38.90 -5.00
C THR A 143 -4.09 -40.22 -4.38
N ASP A 144 -4.25 -40.35 -3.06
CA ASP A 144 -3.98 -41.62 -2.40
C ASP A 144 -4.92 -42.68 -2.96
N ALA A 145 -4.25 -43.77 -3.34
CA ALA A 145 -4.74 -45.00 -3.94
C ALA A 145 -5.51 -45.88 -2.95
#